data_AF-A0A2W6WLT5-F1
#
_entry.id   AF-A0A2W6WLT5-F1
#
_cell.length_a   1.000
_cell.length_b   1.000
_cell.length_c   1.000
_cell.angle_alpha   90.00
_cell.angle_beta   90.00
_cell.angle_gamma   90.00
#
_symmetry.space_group_name_H-M   'P 1'
#
loop_
_entity.id
_entity.type
_entity.pdbx_description
1 polymer ?
#
loop_
_entity_poly.entity_id
_entity_poly.type
_entity_poly.pdbx_seq_one_letter_code
_entity_poly.pdbx_strand_id
1 'polypeptide(L)'
;MKIQTMALVAGSLLALSACSKNDAPVTSAPPLGPGAIAGTVAADRNGDGYVDGYYTSDGIYHPVQGPPCPPPPPPPAPPRSGERG
;
A
#
# COMPACT_ATOMS: atom_id res chain seq x y z
N MET A 1 -27.84 -25.86 37.98
CA MET A 1 -26.69 -25.90 37.05
C MET A 1 -26.92 -25.12 35.74
N LYS A 2 -28.10 -25.18 35.08
CA LYS A 2 -28.37 -24.43 33.84
C LYS A 2 -28.35 -22.89 33.94
N ILE A 3 -28.67 -22.33 35.11
CA ILE A 3 -28.74 -20.88 35.33
C ILE A 3 -27.33 -20.28 35.50
N GLN A 4 -26.41 -21.05 36.10
CA GLN A 4 -25.02 -20.64 36.28
C GLN A 4 -24.25 -20.60 34.96
N THR A 5 -24.51 -21.55 34.06
CA THR A 5 -23.91 -21.55 32.71
C THR A 5 -24.42 -20.41 31.86
N MET A 6 -25.71 -20.05 31.97
CA MET A 6 -26.27 -18.88 31.28
C MET A 6 -25.64 -17.56 31.75
N ALA A 7 -25.42 -17.40 33.06
CA ALA A 7 -24.77 -16.21 33.60
C ALA A 7 -23.30 -16.06 33.16
N LEU A 8 -22.58 -17.18 33.07
CA LEU A 8 -21.18 -17.20 32.60
C LEU A 8 -21.05 -16.83 31.12
N VAL A 9 -21.95 -17.32 30.26
CA VAL A 9 -21.96 -16.99 28.83
C VAL A 9 -22.33 -15.52 28.59
N ALA A 10 -23.30 -14.99 29.35
CA ALA A 10 -23.65 -13.57 29.23
C ALA A 10 -22.50 -12.64 29.66
N GLY A 11 -21.77 -13.01 30.73
CA GLY A 11 -20.61 -12.25 31.19
C GLY A 11 -19.43 -12.25 30.21
N SER A 12 -19.17 -13.37 29.53
CA SER A 12 -18.05 -13.46 28.58
C SER A 12 -18.29 -12.65 27.32
N LEU A 13 -19.53 -12.58 26.82
CA LEU A 13 -19.89 -11.77 25.65
C LEU A 13 -19.75 -10.27 25.91
N LEU A 14 -20.08 -9.81 27.12
CA LEU A 14 -19.91 -8.41 27.52
C LEU A 14 -18.43 -8.04 27.67
N ALA A 15 -17.60 -8.94 28.20
CA ALA A 15 -16.17 -8.71 28.34
C ALA A 15 -15.44 -8.61 26.98
N LEU A 16 -15.83 -9.42 25.98
CA LEU A 16 -15.24 -9.35 24.63
C LEU A 16 -15.58 -8.05 23.90
N SER A 17 -16.79 -7.50 24.13
CA SER A 17 -17.21 -6.23 23.51
C SER A 17 -16.48 -5.01 24.08
N ALA A 18 -15.91 -5.10 25.29
CA ALA A 18 -15.21 -4.00 25.94
C ALA A 18 -13.81 -3.72 25.36
N CYS A 19 -13.24 -4.65 24.58
CA CYS A 19 -11.94 -4.48 23.93
C CYS A 19 -12.02 -4.01 22.46
N SER A 20 -13.22 -3.86 21.89
CA SER A 20 -13.39 -3.29 20.54
C SER A 20 -13.33 -1.76 20.62
N LYS A 21 -12.12 -1.25 20.81
CA LYS A 21 -11.83 0.18 20.71
C LYS A 21 -11.88 0.58 19.23
N ASN A 22 -13.04 1.06 18.78
CA ASN A 22 -13.23 1.62 17.43
C ASN A 22 -12.76 3.07 17.37
N ASP A 23 -11.54 3.36 17.86
CA ASP A 23 -10.95 4.66 17.62
C ASP A 23 -10.61 4.74 16.12
N ALA A 24 -11.14 5.76 15.43
CA ALA A 24 -10.74 6.05 14.08
C ALA A 24 -9.21 6.23 14.07
N PRO A 25 -8.46 5.61 13.14
CA PRO A 25 -7.02 5.76 13.11
C PRO A 25 -6.67 7.25 12.97
N VAL A 26 -6.12 7.85 14.04
CA VAL A 26 -5.68 9.26 14.10
C VAL A 26 -4.37 9.49 13.35
N THR A 27 -4.09 8.68 12.33
CA THR A 27 -2.95 8.90 11.44
C THR A 27 -3.45 9.67 10.23
N SER A 28 -2.88 10.84 10.01
CA SER A 28 -3.01 11.53 8.72
C SER A 28 -2.61 10.54 7.62
N ALA A 29 -3.46 10.39 6.59
CA ALA A 29 -3.16 9.53 5.46
C ALA A 29 -1.73 9.86 4.96
N PRO A 30 -0.84 8.87 4.83
CA PRO A 30 0.51 9.10 4.31
C PRO A 30 0.44 9.87 3.00
N PRO A 31 1.43 10.74 2.70
CA PRO A 31 1.52 11.41 1.42
C PRO A 31 1.30 10.39 0.31
N LEU A 32 0.29 10.66 -0.51
CA LEU A 32 -0.06 9.85 -1.66
C LEU A 32 1.15 9.84 -2.60
N GLY A 33 1.80 8.67 -2.73
CA GLY A 33 2.96 8.51 -3.61
C GLY A 33 2.59 8.77 -5.08
N PRO A 34 3.56 8.97 -5.97
CA PRO A 34 3.29 9.09 -7.40
C PRO A 34 2.44 7.91 -7.90
N GLY A 35 1.29 8.21 -8.52
CA GLY A 35 0.32 7.19 -8.97
C GLY A 35 -0.75 6.77 -7.96
N ALA A 36 -0.74 7.34 -6.74
CA ALA A 36 -1.81 7.17 -5.77
C ALA A 36 -3.08 7.93 -6.18
N ILE A 37 -4.23 7.27 -6.04
CA ILE A 37 -5.55 7.85 -6.31
C ILE A 37 -6.21 8.13 -4.95
N ALA A 38 -6.86 9.29 -4.78
CA ALA A 38 -7.53 9.60 -3.52
C ALA A 38 -8.61 8.54 -3.20
N GLY A 39 -8.62 8.04 -1.96
CA GLY A 39 -9.54 6.98 -1.52
C GLY A 39 -9.04 5.55 -1.78
N THR A 40 -7.82 5.37 -2.27
CA THR A 40 -7.17 4.06 -2.36
C THR A 40 -6.25 3.80 -1.16
N VAL A 41 -6.00 2.53 -0.87
CA VAL A 41 -5.13 2.07 0.22
C VAL A 41 -3.80 1.63 -0.36
N ALA A 42 -2.68 2.12 0.18
CA ALA A 42 -1.35 1.69 -0.23
C ALA A 42 -1.17 0.18 -0.02
N ALA A 43 -0.55 -0.48 -1.00
CA ALA A 43 -0.32 -1.91 -1.01
C ALA A 43 1.18 -2.21 -1.15
N ASP A 44 1.69 -3.01 -0.22
CA ASP A 44 3.00 -3.66 -0.25
C ASP A 44 2.72 -5.18 -0.32
N ARG A 45 2.94 -5.79 -1.50
CA ARG A 45 2.64 -7.21 -1.71
C ARG A 45 3.89 -8.08 -1.56
N ASN A 46 5.06 -7.50 -1.73
CA ASN A 46 6.33 -8.20 -1.65
C ASN A 46 6.94 -8.16 -0.23
N GLY A 47 6.43 -7.30 0.66
CA GLY A 47 6.85 -7.15 2.04
C GLY A 47 8.18 -6.42 2.20
N ASP A 48 8.61 -5.63 1.23
CA ASP A 48 9.90 -4.92 1.24
C ASP A 48 9.84 -3.54 1.94
N GLY A 49 8.64 -3.13 2.39
CA GLY A 49 8.41 -1.85 3.06
C GLY A 49 8.19 -0.68 2.10
N TYR A 50 8.17 -0.91 0.79
CA TYR A 50 7.81 0.06 -0.24
C TYR A 50 6.43 -0.24 -0.83
N VAL A 51 5.81 0.81 -1.38
CA VAL A 51 4.48 0.69 -1.98
C VAL A 51 4.61 0.16 -3.41
N ASP A 52 4.12 -1.05 -3.66
CA ASP A 52 4.03 -1.70 -4.98
C ASP A 52 2.80 -1.26 -5.78
N GLY A 53 1.77 -0.74 -5.09
CA GLY A 53 0.48 -0.41 -5.70
C GLY A 53 -0.54 0.15 -4.72
N TYR A 54 -1.80 0.22 -5.16
CA TYR A 54 -2.92 0.68 -4.37
C TYR A 54 -4.16 -0.19 -4.58
N TYR A 55 -4.94 -0.41 -3.53
CA TYR A 55 -6.27 -1.01 -3.59
C TYR A 55 -7.36 0.06 -3.65
N THR A 56 -8.28 -0.06 -4.60
CA THR A 56 -9.50 0.74 -4.66
C THR A 56 -10.49 0.29 -3.57
N SER A 57 -11.48 1.12 -3.24
CA SER A 57 -12.56 0.78 -2.29
C SER A 57 -13.25 -0.55 -2.62
N ASP A 58 -13.30 -0.90 -3.91
CA ASP A 58 -13.90 -2.13 -4.42
C ASP A 58 -12.96 -3.35 -4.30
N GLY A 59 -11.76 -3.18 -3.73
CA GLY A 59 -10.76 -4.22 -3.53
C GLY A 59 -9.88 -4.52 -4.75
N ILE A 60 -10.01 -3.75 -5.83
CA ILE A 60 -9.21 -3.93 -7.06
C ILE A 60 -7.79 -3.37 -6.86
N TYR A 61 -6.78 -4.14 -7.24
CA TYR A 61 -5.37 -3.73 -7.17
C TYR A 61 -4.91 -2.96 -8.41
N HIS A 62 -4.22 -1.84 -8.19
CA HIS A 62 -3.57 -1.03 -9.22
C HIS A 62 -2.07 -0.92 -8.94
N PRO A 63 -1.18 -1.38 -9.83
CA PRO A 63 0.27 -1.26 -9.62
C PRO A 63 0.72 0.20 -9.73
N VAL A 64 1.71 0.59 -8.91
CA VAL A 64 2.40 1.87 -9.09
C VAL A 64 3.16 1.81 -10.42
N GLN A 65 2.75 2.64 -11.37
CA GLN A 65 3.57 2.89 -12.55
C GLN A 65 4.59 3.97 -12.19
N GLY A 66 5.83 3.54 -11.95
CA GLY A 66 6.96 4.46 -11.90
C GLY A 66 7.06 5.27 -13.20
N PRO A 67 7.68 6.46 -13.17
CA PRO A 67 7.92 7.24 -14.38
C PRO A 67 8.57 6.36 -15.46
N PRO A 68 8.18 6.51 -16.73
CA PRO A 68 8.82 5.77 -17.82
C PRO A 68 10.34 6.02 -17.77
N CYS A 69 11.13 4.96 -17.93
CA CYS A 69 12.58 5.09 -18.00
C CYS A 69 12.97 6.13 -19.07
N PRO A 70 13.93 7.02 -18.80
CA PRO A 70 14.42 7.92 -19.83
C PRO A 70 14.97 7.11 -21.02
N PRO A 71 14.81 7.61 -22.26
CA PRO A 71 15.37 6.94 -23.43
C PRO A 71 16.89 6.79 -23.27
N PRO A 72 17.48 5.71 -23.79
CA PRO A 72 18.93 5.51 -23.74
C PRO A 72 19.66 6.68 -24.43
N PRO A 73 20.86 7.06 -23.96
CA PRO A 73 21.64 8.10 -24.59
C PRO A 73 21.93 7.73 -26.06
N PRO A 74 21.98 8.72 -26.97
CA PRO A 74 22.34 8.48 -28.35
C PRO A 74 23.74 7.84 -28.45
N PRO A 75 23.97 6.95 -29.42
CA PRO A 75 25.27 6.33 -29.61
C PRO A 75 26.36 7.39 -29.84
N PRO A 76 27.60 7.15 -29.39
CA PRO A 76 28.72 8.04 -29.66
C PRO A 76 28.85 8.29 -31.16
N ALA A 77 29.16 9.54 -31.53
CA ALA A 77 29.51 9.84 -32.91
C ALA A 77 30.67 8.92 -33.36
N PRO A 78 30.64 8.40 -34.60
CA PRO A 78 31.74 7.60 -35.10
C PRO A 78 33.04 8.42 -35.02
N PRO A 79 34.16 7.80 -34.62
CA PRO A 79 35.44 8.49 -34.61
C PRO A 79 35.70 9.03 -36.01
N ARG A 80 36.05 10.32 -36.11
CA ARG A 80 36.49 10.93 -37.38
C ARG A 80 37.82 10.29 -37.75
N SER A 81 37.77 9.19 -38.48
CA SER A 81 38.93 8.66 -39.17
C SER A 81 39.10 9.46 -40.46
N GLY A 82 40.16 10.27 -40.53
CA GLY A 82 40.61 10.85 -41.81
C GLY A 82 40.77 12.38 -41.88
N GLU A 83 41.48 13.00 -40.95
CA GLU A 83 42.12 14.32 -41.17
C GLU A 83 43.57 14.32 -40.67
N ARG A 84 44.33 13.29 -41.06
CA ARG A 84 45.79 13.42 -41.13
C ARG A 84 46.15 13.37 -42.61
N GLY A 85 46.25 14.56 -43.20
CA GLY A 85 46.89 14.76 -44.50
C GLY A 85 48.37 14.43 -44.48
#